data_AF-A0A5N7DJW3-F1
#
_entry.id   AF-A0A5N7DJW3-F1
#
_cell.length_a   1.000
_cell.length_b   1.000
_cell.length_c   1.000
_cell.angle_alpha   90.00
_cell.angle_beta   90.00
_cell.angle_gamma   90.00
#
_symmetry.space_group_name_H-M   'P 1'
#
loop_
_entity.id
_entity.type
_entity.pdbx_description
1 polymer ?
#
loop_
_entity_poly.entity_id
_entity_poly.type
_entity_poly.pdbx_seq_one_letter_code
_entity_poly.pdbx_strand_id
1 'polypeptide(L)'
;MNPLRYLAPPRPFTEISTSTSKEIKERISYVDSMKANPHFNISEEREDALLDYLEACASLTEGPASKEEREAAHTCIRGYEKSLENNEPARLSFDLATKTKLGEELDNLWNMWTFNRYENYLPEDIIKEAQHHPSSQVSDPWHREFWRPFNGRLEAEKAAFDKVLVGQNHHNECPTFLLLALLCERHTLDWDETLELIKACARDGDKLELPAVDLVEFLKKRDVTGLATRLDRDEASISLSTEYVMGVGSLVLAFFASHLPEFLFDRDEVDPADWTPKEPLKVLLDLDEAHEQAFRFMMQEMFNKMADGDSDEDGDDVYDDWDNDDDDDDDDIVMSDESEDY
;
A
#
# COMPACT_ATOMS: atom_id res chain seq x y z
N MET A 1 28.17 5.94 -3.69
CA MET A 1 27.54 5.55 -4.98
C MET A 1 26.19 6.27 -5.04
N ASN A 2 25.71 6.80 -6.17
CA ASN A 2 24.41 7.49 -6.20
C ASN A 2 23.28 6.47 -5.99
N PRO A 3 22.52 6.50 -4.87
CA PRO A 3 21.50 5.50 -4.57
C PRO A 3 20.30 5.61 -5.52
N LEU A 4 20.09 6.78 -6.14
CA LEU A 4 18.99 7.04 -7.08
C LEU A 4 19.32 6.68 -8.53
N ARG A 5 20.48 6.04 -8.79
CA ARG A 5 20.90 5.67 -10.16
C ARG A 5 19.95 4.72 -10.88
N TYR A 6 19.10 4.03 -10.11
CA TYR A 6 18.12 3.06 -10.60
C TYR A 6 16.77 3.70 -10.94
N LEU A 7 16.56 4.97 -10.60
CA LEU A 7 15.35 5.71 -10.95
C LEU A 7 15.57 6.36 -12.32
N ALA A 8 15.20 5.63 -13.38
CA ALA A 8 15.31 6.11 -14.74
C ALA A 8 14.32 7.26 -14.99
N PRO A 9 14.65 8.22 -15.87
CA PRO A 9 13.71 9.26 -16.25
C PRO A 9 12.47 8.64 -16.94
N PRO A 10 11.27 9.15 -16.69
CA PRO A 10 10.07 8.67 -17.37
C PRO A 10 10.13 8.98 -18.87
N ARG A 11 9.29 8.26 -19.62
CA ARG A 11 9.11 8.39 -21.06
C ARG A 11 7.66 8.81 -21.36
N PRO A 12 7.42 9.43 -22.52
CA PRO A 12 6.07 9.58 -23.02
C PRO A 12 5.40 8.21 -23.21
N PHE A 13 4.08 8.16 -23.12
CA PHE A 13 3.36 6.96 -23.50
C PHE A 13 3.59 6.60 -24.97
N THR A 14 3.55 5.31 -25.28
CA THR A 14 3.58 4.84 -26.67
C THR A 14 2.31 5.26 -27.41
N GLU A 15 2.37 5.39 -28.73
CA GLU A 15 1.21 5.83 -29.51
C GLU A 15 0.03 4.87 -29.32
N ILE A 16 -1.13 5.40 -28.92
CA ILE A 16 -2.30 4.61 -28.55
C ILE A 16 -2.76 3.62 -29.64
N SER A 17 -2.54 3.95 -30.92
CA SER A 17 -2.89 3.09 -32.06
C SER A 17 -2.12 1.76 -32.06
N THR A 18 -0.95 1.74 -31.43
CA THR A 18 -0.02 0.60 -31.34
C THR A 18 0.19 0.10 -29.91
N SER A 19 -0.40 0.76 -28.91
CA SER A 19 -0.26 0.37 -27.51
C SER A 19 -0.93 -0.98 -27.23
N THR A 20 -0.25 -1.79 -26.43
CA THR A 20 -0.75 -3.03 -25.83
C THR A 20 -1.70 -2.72 -24.67
N SER A 21 -2.52 -3.70 -24.26
CA SER A 21 -3.39 -3.56 -23.09
C SER A 21 -2.61 -3.14 -21.83
N LYS A 22 -1.38 -3.63 -21.63
CA LYS A 22 -0.53 -3.24 -20.51
C LYS A 22 -0.15 -1.76 -20.55
N GLU A 23 0.19 -1.22 -21.72
CA GLU A 23 0.52 0.20 -21.89
C GLU A 23 -0.70 1.12 -21.79
N ILE A 24 -1.90 0.61 -22.11
CA ILE A 24 -3.15 1.34 -21.87
C ILE A 24 -3.46 1.38 -20.37
N LYS A 25 -3.24 0.28 -19.65
CA LYS A 25 -3.38 0.25 -18.18
C LYS A 25 -2.45 1.24 -17.47
N GLU A 26 -1.27 1.55 -18.02
CA GLU A 26 -0.41 2.59 -17.43
C GLU A 26 -1.05 3.99 -17.46
N ARG A 27 -1.90 4.26 -18.45
CA ARG A 27 -2.66 5.53 -18.55
C ARG A 27 -3.75 5.60 -17.50
N ILE A 28 -4.43 4.48 -17.28
CA ILE A 28 -5.43 4.31 -16.23
C ILE A 28 -4.77 4.55 -14.86
N SER A 29 -3.65 3.87 -14.57
CA SER A 29 -2.90 4.08 -13.32
C SER A 29 -2.41 5.52 -13.14
N TYR A 30 -2.06 6.23 -14.21
CA TYR A 30 -1.75 7.66 -14.11
C TYR A 30 -2.98 8.45 -13.61
N VAL A 31 -4.15 8.24 -14.20
CA VAL A 31 -5.38 8.94 -13.76
C VAL A 31 -5.72 8.58 -12.33
N ASP A 32 -5.73 7.29 -12.00
CA ASP A 32 -6.08 6.79 -10.67
C ASP A 32 -5.15 7.36 -9.61
N SER A 33 -3.83 7.38 -9.86
CA SER A 33 -2.86 7.97 -8.93
C SER A 33 -3.00 9.48 -8.73
N MET A 34 -3.43 10.22 -9.75
CA MET A 34 -3.73 11.65 -9.60
C MET A 34 -5.00 11.86 -8.79
N LYS A 35 -6.06 11.08 -9.07
CA LYS A 35 -7.35 11.16 -8.36
C LYS A 35 -7.27 10.69 -6.90
N ALA A 36 -6.41 9.72 -6.61
CA ALA A 36 -6.18 9.23 -5.25
C ALA A 36 -5.40 10.25 -4.38
N ASN A 37 -4.74 11.24 -4.99
CA ASN A 37 -4.01 12.25 -4.24
C ASN A 37 -4.98 13.21 -3.53
N PRO A 38 -4.91 13.35 -2.19
CA PRO A 38 -5.87 14.15 -1.42
C PRO A 38 -5.82 15.65 -1.74
N HIS A 39 -4.75 16.13 -2.37
CA HIS A 39 -4.57 17.53 -2.73
C HIS A 39 -4.88 17.81 -4.20
N PHE A 40 -5.32 16.81 -4.97
CA PHE A 40 -5.71 16.97 -6.36
C PHE A 40 -7.06 17.69 -6.46
N ASN A 41 -7.02 18.94 -6.90
CA ASN A 41 -8.17 19.82 -6.93
C ASN A 41 -8.16 20.65 -8.22
N ILE A 42 -8.75 20.07 -9.26
CA ILE A 42 -8.83 20.66 -10.59
C ILE A 42 -10.22 21.26 -10.84
N SER A 43 -10.35 22.08 -11.88
CA SER A 43 -11.66 22.59 -12.30
C SER A 43 -12.53 21.47 -12.87
N GLU A 44 -13.86 21.57 -12.71
CA GLU A 44 -14.86 20.63 -13.26
C GLU A 44 -14.60 20.28 -14.74
N GLU A 45 -14.34 21.28 -15.61
CA GLU A 45 -14.03 21.05 -17.03
C GLU A 45 -12.81 20.13 -17.24
N ARG A 46 -11.80 20.21 -16.37
CA ARG A 46 -10.60 19.36 -16.43
C ARG A 46 -10.85 17.99 -15.83
N GLU A 47 -11.72 17.92 -14.83
CA GLU A 47 -12.16 16.66 -14.24
C GLU A 47 -12.94 15.84 -15.27
N ASP A 48 -13.91 16.45 -15.95
CA ASP A 48 -14.65 15.82 -17.04
C ASP A 48 -13.71 15.30 -18.13
N ALA A 49 -12.73 16.12 -18.57
CA ALA A 49 -11.75 15.70 -19.56
C ALA A 49 -10.87 14.52 -19.10
N LEU A 50 -10.53 14.47 -17.81
CA LEU A 50 -9.76 13.39 -17.21
C LEU A 50 -10.60 12.09 -17.07
N LEU A 51 -11.90 12.23 -16.77
CA LEU A 51 -12.83 11.10 -16.70
C LEU A 51 -13.12 10.52 -18.09
N ASP A 52 -13.34 11.37 -19.09
CA ASP A 52 -13.47 10.96 -20.49
C ASP A 52 -12.21 10.21 -20.96
N TYR A 53 -11.02 10.69 -20.56
CA TYR A 53 -9.76 10.04 -20.84
C TYR A 53 -9.66 8.65 -20.19
N LEU A 54 -10.08 8.53 -18.92
CA LEU A 54 -10.11 7.28 -18.18
C LEU A 54 -11.07 6.26 -18.83
N GLU A 55 -12.29 6.68 -19.15
CA GLU A 55 -13.30 5.83 -19.80
C GLU A 55 -12.85 5.38 -21.19
N ALA A 56 -12.25 6.28 -21.97
CA ALA A 56 -11.67 5.95 -23.26
C ALA A 56 -10.54 4.91 -23.12
N CYS A 57 -9.69 5.01 -22.10
CA CYS A 57 -8.67 3.99 -21.83
C CYS A 57 -9.29 2.65 -21.41
N ALA A 58 -10.27 2.67 -20.51
CA ALA A 58 -10.95 1.48 -20.00
C ALA A 58 -11.65 0.71 -21.13
N SER A 59 -12.41 1.40 -21.99
CA SER A 59 -13.12 0.79 -23.13
C SER A 59 -12.20 0.11 -24.16
N LEU A 60 -10.93 0.53 -24.26
CA LEU A 60 -9.93 -0.15 -25.10
C LEU A 60 -9.34 -1.40 -24.45
N THR A 61 -9.53 -1.57 -23.14
CA THR A 61 -9.10 -2.76 -22.38
C THR A 61 -10.24 -3.73 -22.10
N GLU A 62 -11.48 -3.25 -22.13
CA GLU A 62 -12.69 -4.01 -21.83
C GLU A 62 -13.32 -4.59 -23.11
N GLY A 63 -12.99 -5.85 -23.40
CA GLY A 63 -13.67 -6.63 -24.44
C GLY A 63 -13.54 -6.07 -25.88
N PRO A 64 -14.26 -6.67 -26.85
CA PRO A 64 -14.18 -6.25 -28.25
C PRO A 64 -15.03 -5.01 -28.50
N ALA A 65 -14.41 -3.84 -28.58
CA ALA A 65 -15.04 -2.61 -29.05
C ALA A 65 -15.26 -2.62 -30.57
N SER A 66 -16.33 -1.97 -31.04
CA SER A 66 -16.53 -1.71 -32.47
C SER A 66 -15.44 -0.78 -33.02
N LYS A 67 -15.29 -0.75 -34.35
CA LYS A 67 -14.31 0.12 -35.01
C LYS A 67 -14.56 1.62 -34.72
N GLU A 68 -15.82 2.02 -34.64
CA GLU A 68 -16.24 3.40 -34.40
C GLU A 68 -15.93 3.82 -32.96
N GLU A 69 -16.27 2.98 -31.98
CA GLU A 69 -15.94 3.19 -30.55
C GLU A 69 -14.43 3.28 -30.34
N ARG A 70 -13.65 2.40 -30.99
CA ARG A 70 -12.20 2.40 -30.90
C ARG A 70 -11.58 3.68 -31.45
N GLU A 71 -12.06 4.19 -32.59
CA GLU A 71 -11.54 5.44 -33.17
C GLU A 71 -11.93 6.66 -32.32
N ALA A 72 -13.13 6.66 -31.73
CA ALA A 72 -13.57 7.69 -30.80
C ALA A 72 -12.67 7.70 -29.54
N ALA A 73 -12.43 6.54 -28.94
CA ALA A 73 -11.54 6.39 -27.78
C ALA A 73 -10.11 6.84 -28.09
N HIS A 74 -9.54 6.39 -29.23
CA HIS A 74 -8.22 6.86 -29.66
C HIS A 74 -8.17 8.39 -29.82
N THR A 75 -9.22 9.01 -30.36
CA THR A 75 -9.29 10.47 -30.56
C THR A 75 -9.34 11.20 -29.23
N CYS A 76 -10.16 10.73 -28.28
CA CYS A 76 -10.23 11.25 -26.92
C CYS A 76 -8.86 11.19 -26.23
N ILE A 77 -8.22 10.02 -26.23
CA ILE A 77 -6.90 9.78 -25.62
C ILE A 77 -5.83 10.71 -26.19
N ARG A 78 -5.73 10.80 -27.52
CA ARG A 78 -4.77 11.70 -28.17
C ARG A 78 -5.05 13.17 -27.84
N GLY A 79 -6.33 13.55 -27.76
CA GLY A 79 -6.74 14.92 -27.43
C GLY A 79 -6.27 15.32 -26.03
N TYR A 80 -6.52 14.46 -25.05
CA TYR A 80 -6.09 14.69 -23.67
C TYR A 80 -4.57 14.70 -23.54
N GLU A 81 -3.86 13.69 -24.08
CA GLU A 81 -2.39 13.63 -24.03
C GLU A 81 -1.73 14.86 -24.68
N LYS A 82 -2.31 15.35 -25.79
CA LYS A 82 -1.85 16.57 -26.45
C LYS A 82 -2.05 17.82 -25.58
N SER A 83 -3.09 17.86 -24.75
CA SER A 83 -3.30 18.95 -23.80
C SER A 83 -2.21 19.02 -22.72
N LEU A 84 -1.54 17.89 -22.46
CA LEU A 84 -0.41 17.77 -21.54
C LEU A 84 0.95 18.05 -22.21
N GLU A 85 1.00 18.45 -23.48
CA GLU A 85 2.25 18.84 -24.13
C GLU A 85 2.66 20.27 -23.74
N ASN A 86 3.91 20.46 -23.29
CA ASN A 86 4.52 21.77 -23.08
C ASN A 86 5.90 21.81 -23.75
N ASN A 87 5.94 22.21 -25.03
CA ASN A 87 7.09 22.12 -25.95
C ASN A 87 7.56 20.69 -26.27
N GLU A 88 7.26 19.71 -25.42
CA GLU A 88 7.51 18.29 -25.60
C GLU A 88 6.37 17.44 -24.99
N PRO A 89 6.24 16.16 -25.39
CA PRO A 89 5.27 15.24 -24.80
C PRO A 89 5.45 15.06 -23.29
N ALA A 90 4.33 14.93 -22.58
CA ALA A 90 4.34 14.58 -21.16
C ALA A 90 4.98 13.19 -20.94
N ARG A 91 5.89 13.10 -19.98
CA ARG A 91 6.64 11.88 -19.65
C ARG A 91 6.03 11.23 -18.42
N LEU A 92 5.07 10.34 -18.67
CA LEU A 92 4.22 9.73 -17.63
C LEU A 92 4.42 8.20 -17.49
N SER A 93 5.14 7.56 -18.41
CA SER A 93 5.43 6.12 -18.34
C SER A 93 6.79 5.90 -17.67
N PHE A 94 6.77 5.19 -16.54
CA PHE A 94 7.96 4.74 -15.84
C PHE A 94 8.27 3.29 -16.21
N ASP A 95 9.55 2.94 -16.31
CA ASP A 95 9.92 1.55 -16.56
C ASP A 95 9.72 0.66 -15.31
N LEU A 96 9.64 -0.64 -15.55
CA LEU A 96 9.39 -1.62 -14.50
C LEU A 96 10.48 -1.58 -13.41
N ALA A 97 11.76 -1.44 -13.78
CA ALA A 97 12.86 -1.43 -12.82
C ALA A 97 12.77 -0.23 -11.86
N THR A 98 12.39 0.95 -12.38
CA THR A 98 12.17 2.16 -11.59
C THR A 98 10.99 2.00 -10.63
N LYS A 99 9.86 1.49 -11.13
CA LYS A 99 8.66 1.22 -10.32
C LYS A 99 8.97 0.20 -9.21
N THR A 100 9.60 -0.92 -9.56
CA THR A 100 9.98 -1.97 -8.61
C THR A 100 10.94 -1.43 -7.56
N LYS A 101 12.00 -0.70 -7.95
CA LYS A 101 12.98 -0.23 -6.98
C LYS A 101 12.38 0.78 -6.00
N LEU A 102 11.61 1.77 -6.46
CA LEU A 102 10.99 2.69 -5.50
C LEU A 102 9.89 1.98 -4.69
N GLY A 103 9.19 1.00 -5.26
CA GLY A 103 8.21 0.18 -4.54
C GLY A 103 8.84 -0.59 -3.39
N GLU A 104 9.98 -1.24 -3.59
CA GLU A 104 10.74 -1.91 -2.53
C GLU A 104 11.19 -0.95 -1.42
N GLU A 105 11.60 0.27 -1.78
CA GLU A 105 11.98 1.28 -0.80
C GLU A 105 10.77 1.75 0.03
N LEU A 106 9.62 1.98 -0.62
CA LEU A 106 8.37 2.34 0.06
C LEU A 106 7.88 1.22 0.98
N ASP A 107 7.89 -0.02 0.52
CA ASP A 107 7.56 -1.19 1.33
C ASP A 107 8.46 -1.26 2.57
N ASN A 108 9.78 -1.08 2.41
CA ASN A 108 10.70 -1.05 3.55
C ASN A 108 10.40 0.12 4.50
N LEU A 109 10.11 1.32 3.97
CA LEU A 109 9.80 2.50 4.77
C LEU A 109 8.56 2.28 5.65
N TRP A 110 7.49 1.76 5.06
CA TRP A 110 6.25 1.47 5.76
C TRP A 110 6.37 0.28 6.70
N ASN A 111 7.02 -0.80 6.30
CA ASN A 111 7.29 -1.95 7.16
C ASN A 111 8.12 -1.57 8.40
N MET A 112 9.15 -0.73 8.23
CA MET A 112 9.93 -0.21 9.35
C MET A 112 9.10 0.67 10.29
N TRP A 113 8.16 1.45 9.73
CA TRP A 113 7.26 2.27 10.53
C TRP A 113 6.26 1.44 11.33
N THR A 114 5.70 0.40 10.71
CA THR A 114 4.86 -0.61 11.36
C THR A 114 5.64 -1.33 12.45
N PHE A 115 6.86 -1.79 12.18
CA PHE A 115 7.73 -2.39 13.20
C PHE A 115 7.92 -1.48 14.41
N ASN A 116 8.28 -0.21 14.21
CA ASN A 116 8.49 0.74 15.32
C ASN A 116 7.23 0.96 16.16
N ARG A 117 6.04 0.75 15.58
CA ARG A 117 4.79 0.87 16.29
C ARG A 117 4.48 -0.34 17.14
N TYR A 118 4.72 -1.53 16.60
CA TYR A 118 4.35 -2.79 17.23
C TYR A 118 5.46 -3.40 18.08
N GLU A 119 6.71 -2.93 18.00
CA GLU A 119 7.86 -3.55 18.65
C GLU A 119 7.70 -3.70 20.18
N ASN A 120 7.06 -2.73 20.83
CA ASN A 120 6.85 -2.74 22.28
C ASN A 120 5.77 -3.74 22.74
N TYR A 121 4.98 -4.26 21.79
CA TYR A 121 3.89 -5.18 22.04
C TYR A 121 4.23 -6.62 21.63
N LEU A 122 5.40 -6.85 21.04
CA LEU A 122 5.86 -8.17 20.66
C LEU A 122 6.02 -9.09 21.89
N PRO A 123 5.74 -10.40 21.73
CA PRO A 123 6.14 -11.44 22.68
C PRO A 123 7.65 -11.45 22.95
N GLU A 124 8.04 -11.81 24.19
CA GLU A 124 9.45 -11.74 24.62
C GLU A 124 10.38 -12.71 23.89
N ASP A 125 9.88 -13.89 23.55
CA ASP A 125 10.55 -14.92 22.76
C ASP A 125 10.84 -14.41 21.34
N ILE A 126 9.86 -13.79 20.67
CA ILE A 126 10.05 -13.17 19.35
C ILE A 126 11.13 -12.09 19.40
N ILE A 127 11.09 -11.23 20.43
CA ILE A 127 12.11 -10.18 20.61
C ILE A 127 13.50 -10.79 20.75
N LYS A 128 13.65 -11.87 21.54
CA LYS A 128 14.94 -12.55 21.73
C LYS A 128 15.45 -13.17 20.44
N GLU A 129 14.59 -13.81 19.66
CA GLU A 129 14.96 -14.41 18.38
C GLU A 129 15.35 -13.35 17.34
N ALA A 130 14.57 -12.26 17.24
CA ALA A 130 14.81 -11.17 16.31
C ALA A 130 16.21 -10.53 16.50
N GLN A 131 16.68 -10.41 17.74
CA GLN A 131 18.02 -9.88 18.07
C GLN A 131 19.17 -10.68 17.45
N HIS A 132 18.95 -11.95 17.13
CA HIS A 132 19.97 -12.83 16.54
C HIS A 132 19.87 -12.92 15.01
N HIS A 133 18.79 -12.41 14.41
CA HIS A 133 18.57 -12.47 12.97
C HIS A 133 19.50 -11.50 12.20
N PRO A 134 20.05 -11.85 11.02
CA PRO A 134 20.93 -10.96 10.27
C PRO A 134 20.34 -9.59 9.93
N SER A 135 19.03 -9.51 9.70
CA SER A 135 18.36 -8.24 9.37
C SER A 135 18.24 -7.27 10.55
N SER A 136 18.44 -7.71 11.79
CA SER A 136 18.51 -6.80 12.96
C SER A 136 19.86 -6.11 13.10
N GLN A 137 20.87 -6.55 12.33
CA GLN A 137 22.24 -6.04 12.38
C GLN A 137 22.53 -5.00 11.28
N VAL A 138 21.52 -4.58 10.53
CA VAL A 138 21.67 -3.58 9.46
C VAL A 138 21.93 -2.20 10.07
N SER A 139 22.93 -1.49 9.55
CA SER A 139 23.36 -0.19 10.09
C SER A 139 22.45 0.98 9.72
N ASP A 140 21.75 0.88 8.59
CA ASP A 140 20.79 1.89 8.10
C ASP A 140 19.46 1.20 7.73
N PRO A 141 18.69 0.71 8.70
CA PRO A 141 17.45 -0.04 8.41
C PRO A 141 16.36 0.82 7.74
N TRP A 142 16.44 2.14 7.93
CA TRP A 142 15.53 3.12 7.33
C TRP A 142 15.93 3.55 5.91
N HIS A 143 17.06 3.06 5.39
CA HIS A 143 17.60 3.46 4.08
C HIS A 143 17.73 4.99 3.92
N ARG A 144 18.20 5.68 4.95
CA ARG A 144 18.34 7.15 4.96
C ARG A 144 19.26 7.65 3.87
N GLU A 145 20.27 6.86 3.48
CA GLU A 145 21.12 7.17 2.34
C GLU A 145 20.33 7.31 1.03
N PHE A 146 19.25 6.56 0.85
CA PHE A 146 18.35 6.65 -0.29
C PHE A 146 17.38 7.84 -0.16
N TRP A 147 16.72 7.97 1.00
CA TRP A 147 15.67 8.98 1.19
C TRP A 147 16.18 10.41 1.19
N ARG A 148 17.40 10.66 1.67
CA ARG A 148 17.99 12.02 1.68
C ARG A 148 18.06 12.66 0.29
N PRO A 149 18.74 12.07 -0.72
CA PRO A 149 18.73 12.63 -2.07
C PRO A 149 17.35 12.56 -2.74
N PHE A 150 16.49 11.60 -2.38
CA PHE A 150 15.12 11.51 -2.92
C PHE A 150 14.28 12.72 -2.47
N ASN A 151 14.28 13.03 -1.17
CA ASN A 151 13.62 14.20 -0.63
C ASN A 151 14.16 15.50 -1.25
N GLY A 152 15.47 15.58 -1.50
CA GLY A 152 16.05 16.73 -2.21
C GLY A 152 15.48 16.94 -3.63
N ARG A 153 15.08 15.87 -4.34
CA ARG A 153 14.35 15.98 -5.61
C ARG A 153 12.92 16.46 -5.38
N LEU A 154 12.20 15.88 -4.41
CA LEU A 154 10.85 16.32 -4.06
C LEU A 154 10.82 17.82 -3.71
N GLU A 155 11.77 18.31 -2.91
CA GLU A 155 11.84 19.74 -2.57
C GLU A 155 12.03 20.62 -3.81
N ALA A 156 12.88 20.19 -4.77
CA ALA A 156 13.10 20.91 -6.01
C ALA A 156 11.89 20.90 -6.95
N GLU A 157 11.11 19.82 -6.96
CA GLU A 157 9.96 19.61 -7.85
C GLU A 157 8.65 20.16 -7.28
N LYS A 158 8.60 20.53 -6.00
CA LYS A 158 7.35 20.86 -5.27
C LYS A 158 6.51 21.93 -5.95
N ALA A 159 7.15 23.01 -6.39
CA ALA A 159 6.44 24.12 -7.04
C ALA A 159 5.82 23.73 -8.39
N ALA A 160 6.41 22.78 -9.11
CA ALA A 160 5.84 22.24 -10.34
C ALA A 160 4.67 21.29 -10.04
N PHE A 161 4.85 20.41 -9.05
CA PHE A 161 3.79 19.47 -8.65
C PHE A 161 2.55 20.19 -8.11
N ASP A 162 2.71 21.26 -7.33
CA ASP A 162 1.59 22.08 -6.84
C ASP A 162 0.74 22.66 -7.97
N LYS A 163 1.36 22.96 -9.11
CA LYS A 163 0.65 23.42 -10.30
C LYS A 163 -0.09 22.27 -10.99
N VAL A 164 0.52 21.07 -11.04
CA VAL A 164 -0.14 19.85 -11.54
C VAL A 164 -1.37 19.51 -10.70
N LEU A 165 -1.30 19.64 -9.38
CA LEU A 165 -2.42 19.38 -8.47
C LEU A 165 -3.64 20.29 -8.72
N VAL A 166 -3.43 21.46 -9.31
CA VAL A 166 -4.51 22.37 -9.76
C VAL A 166 -4.74 22.31 -11.28
N GLY A 167 -4.26 21.24 -11.92
CA GLY A 167 -4.49 20.86 -13.31
C GLY A 167 -3.62 21.61 -14.34
N GLN A 168 -2.63 22.39 -13.91
CA GLN A 168 -1.72 23.07 -14.85
C GLN A 168 -0.66 22.10 -15.37
N ASN A 169 -0.23 22.32 -16.61
CA ASN A 169 0.71 21.42 -17.25
C ASN A 169 2.17 21.69 -16.85
N HIS A 170 2.63 20.98 -15.82
CA HIS A 170 4.02 20.98 -15.35
C HIS A 170 4.57 19.57 -15.09
N HIS A 171 3.95 18.53 -15.67
CA HIS A 171 4.27 17.12 -15.39
C HIS A 171 5.74 16.76 -15.61
N ASN A 172 6.38 17.29 -16.66
CA ASN A 172 7.79 17.00 -16.96
C ASN A 172 8.79 17.62 -15.96
N GLU A 173 8.34 18.58 -15.15
CA GLU A 173 9.15 19.24 -14.13
C GLU A 173 9.05 18.55 -12.76
N CYS A 174 8.16 17.57 -12.59
CA CYS A 174 7.96 16.87 -11.32
C CYS A 174 7.87 15.32 -11.42
N PRO A 175 8.81 14.65 -12.11
CA PRO A 175 8.75 13.20 -12.32
C PRO A 175 8.87 12.38 -11.03
N THR A 176 9.54 12.89 -10.00
CA THR A 176 9.71 12.19 -8.71
C THR A 176 8.38 12.17 -7.95
N PHE A 177 7.63 13.28 -7.94
CA PHE A 177 6.28 13.28 -7.35
C PHE A 177 5.30 12.39 -8.11
N LEU A 178 5.33 12.40 -9.44
CA LEU A 178 4.44 11.56 -10.24
C LEU A 178 4.71 10.07 -10.01
N LEU A 179 5.97 9.67 -9.91
CA LEU A 179 6.34 8.31 -9.56
C LEU A 179 5.90 7.95 -8.14
N LEU A 180 6.08 8.87 -7.18
CA LEU A 180 5.64 8.64 -5.80
C LEU A 180 4.12 8.49 -5.71
N ALA A 181 3.35 9.33 -6.41
CA ALA A 181 1.89 9.28 -6.42
C ALA A 181 1.39 7.96 -7.00
N LEU A 182 1.99 7.53 -8.12
CA LEU A 182 1.72 6.24 -8.74
C LEU A 182 1.94 5.08 -7.77
N LEU A 183 3.02 5.09 -7.00
CA LEU A 183 3.32 3.99 -6.09
C LEU A 183 2.55 4.06 -4.78
N CYS A 184 2.21 5.25 -4.28
CA CYS A 184 1.32 5.37 -3.13
C CYS A 184 -0.06 4.80 -3.45
N GLU A 185 -0.63 5.12 -4.61
CA GLU A 185 -1.90 4.53 -5.05
C GLU A 185 -1.80 3.01 -5.20
N ARG A 186 -0.79 2.51 -5.91
CA ARG A 186 -0.61 1.08 -6.16
C ARG A 186 -0.38 0.24 -4.90
N HIS A 187 0.28 0.81 -3.89
CA HIS A 187 0.60 0.14 -2.63
C HIS A 187 -0.37 0.55 -1.51
N THR A 188 -1.48 1.24 -1.83
CA THR A 188 -2.50 1.69 -0.87
C THR A 188 -1.92 2.49 0.32
N LEU A 189 -0.89 3.29 0.05
CA LEU A 189 -0.18 4.08 1.05
C LEU A 189 -0.76 5.50 1.16
N ASP A 190 -0.88 6.00 2.39
CA ASP A 190 -1.30 7.38 2.62
C ASP A 190 -0.24 8.37 2.11
N TRP A 191 -0.68 9.30 1.27
CA TRP A 191 0.20 10.27 0.61
C TRP A 191 0.93 11.19 1.59
N ASP A 192 0.20 11.75 2.55
CA ASP A 192 0.73 12.77 3.47
C ASP A 192 1.67 12.12 4.48
N GLU A 193 1.30 10.98 5.04
CA GLU A 193 2.16 10.20 5.93
C GLU A 193 3.43 9.73 5.20
N THR A 194 3.31 9.28 3.94
CA THR A 194 4.47 8.90 3.13
C THR A 194 5.45 10.07 2.97
N LEU A 195 4.96 11.28 2.66
CA LEU A 195 5.81 12.46 2.56
C LEU A 195 6.45 12.85 3.91
N GLU A 196 5.74 12.71 5.01
CA GLU A 196 6.27 12.98 6.35
C GLU A 196 7.37 11.98 6.74
N LEU A 197 7.18 10.69 6.46
CA LEU A 197 8.17 9.65 6.68
C LEU A 197 9.44 9.88 5.87
N ILE A 198 9.29 10.16 4.56
CA ILE A 198 10.42 10.47 3.68
C ILE A 198 11.21 11.66 4.24
N LYS A 199 10.51 12.73 4.67
CA LYS A 199 11.15 13.90 5.29
C LYS A 199 11.86 13.52 6.59
N ALA A 200 11.24 12.72 7.45
CA ALA A 200 11.83 12.27 8.70
C ALA A 200 13.14 11.51 8.45
N CYS A 201 13.14 10.55 7.52
CA CYS A 201 14.32 9.78 7.13
C CYS A 201 15.42 10.63 6.47
N ALA A 202 15.02 11.67 5.72
CA ALA A 202 15.93 12.56 5.00
C ALA A 202 16.61 13.62 5.90
N ARG A 203 16.07 13.93 7.08
CA ARG A 203 16.66 14.92 8.01
C ARG A 203 18.09 14.54 8.40
N ASP A 204 18.92 15.56 8.64
CA ASP A 204 20.27 15.37 9.18
C ASP A 204 20.24 15.18 10.71
N GLY A 205 21.09 14.28 11.21
CA GLY A 205 21.20 13.96 12.64
C GLY A 205 20.98 12.48 12.94
N ASP A 206 21.45 12.02 14.09
CA ASP A 206 21.38 10.59 14.45
C ASP A 206 20.00 10.18 14.95
N LYS A 207 19.20 11.14 15.44
CA LYS A 207 17.87 10.88 15.99
C LYS A 207 16.81 10.98 14.88
N LEU A 208 16.13 9.87 14.64
CA LEU A 208 14.95 9.83 13.77
C LEU A 208 13.73 10.33 14.56
N GLU A 209 13.08 11.38 14.06
CA GLU A 209 11.83 11.90 14.62
C GLU A 209 10.69 11.49 13.71
N LEU A 210 10.10 10.33 14.00
CA LEU A 210 8.93 9.83 13.29
C LEU A 210 7.69 10.65 13.64
N PRO A 211 6.69 10.73 12.73
CA PRO A 211 5.37 11.27 13.07
C PRO A 211 4.80 10.58 14.32
N ALA A 212 3.97 11.27 15.11
CA ALA A 212 3.45 10.69 16.35
C ALA A 212 2.62 9.43 16.07
N VAL A 213 3.00 8.30 16.69
CA VAL A 213 2.49 6.96 16.31
C VAL A 213 2.13 6.05 17.48
N ASP A 214 2.02 6.57 18.70
CA ASP A 214 1.71 5.70 19.81
C ASP A 214 0.20 5.38 19.86
N LEU A 215 -0.17 4.13 19.58
CA LEU A 215 -1.54 3.62 19.69
C LEU A 215 -2.13 3.90 21.07
N VAL A 216 -1.29 3.86 22.12
CA VAL A 216 -1.70 4.13 23.50
C VAL A 216 -2.06 5.60 23.71
N GLU A 217 -1.50 6.52 22.93
CA GLU A 217 -1.86 7.94 23.01
C GLU A 217 -3.30 8.20 22.54
N PHE A 218 -3.80 7.43 21.57
CA PHE A 218 -5.22 7.49 21.18
C PHE A 218 -6.12 7.02 22.33
N LEU A 219 -5.73 5.94 23.03
CA LEU A 219 -6.46 5.44 24.19
C LEU A 219 -6.49 6.49 25.33
N LYS A 220 -5.33 7.05 25.69
CA LYS A 220 -5.22 8.08 26.73
C LYS A 220 -6.04 9.33 26.41
N LYS A 221 -6.11 9.72 25.13
CA LYS A 221 -6.89 10.88 24.65
C LYS A 221 -8.36 10.55 24.41
N ARG A 222 -8.75 9.27 24.51
CA ARG A 222 -10.07 8.76 24.14
C ARG A 222 -10.46 9.11 22.70
N ASP A 223 -9.47 9.14 21.81
CA ASP A 223 -9.64 9.44 20.39
C ASP A 223 -9.89 8.15 19.60
N VAL A 224 -11.15 7.71 19.65
CA VAL A 224 -11.62 6.46 19.05
C VAL A 224 -11.50 6.48 17.53
N THR A 225 -11.97 7.57 16.91
CA THR A 225 -11.90 7.76 15.46
C THR A 225 -10.45 7.78 14.97
N GLY A 226 -9.57 8.51 15.67
CA GLY A 226 -8.14 8.52 15.32
C GLY A 226 -7.50 7.14 15.41
N LEU A 227 -7.85 6.33 16.41
CA LEU A 227 -7.39 4.95 16.51
C LEU A 227 -7.91 4.10 15.35
N ALA A 228 -9.21 4.15 15.04
CA ALA A 228 -9.80 3.39 13.94
C ALA A 228 -9.14 3.69 12.60
N THR A 229 -9.01 4.98 12.25
CA THR A 229 -8.32 5.42 11.02
C THR A 229 -6.87 4.93 10.99
N ARG A 230 -6.17 4.95 12.12
CA ARG A 230 -4.78 4.48 12.16
C ARG A 230 -4.68 2.96 11.96
N LEU A 231 -5.55 2.18 12.55
CA LEU A 231 -5.53 0.72 12.39
C LEU A 231 -5.91 0.31 10.97
N ASP A 232 -6.91 0.96 10.37
CA ASP A 232 -7.27 0.77 8.96
C ASP A 232 -6.06 1.03 8.02
N ARG A 233 -5.35 2.14 8.26
CA ARG A 233 -4.12 2.45 7.52
C ARG A 233 -3.00 1.45 7.74
N ASP A 234 -2.86 0.89 8.93
CA ASP A 234 -1.84 -0.15 9.20
C ASP A 234 -2.12 -1.42 8.43
N GLU A 235 -3.36 -1.86 8.45
CA GLU A 235 -3.81 -3.03 7.70
C GLU A 235 -3.58 -2.84 6.19
N ALA A 236 -3.87 -1.65 5.66
CA ALA A 236 -3.71 -1.35 4.24
C ALA A 236 -2.26 -1.16 3.77
N SER A 237 -1.30 -0.91 4.68
CA SER A 237 0.07 -0.51 4.32
C SER A 237 1.15 -1.53 4.64
N ILE A 238 0.83 -2.62 5.35
CA ILE A 238 1.80 -3.69 5.65
C ILE A 238 2.13 -4.49 4.37
N SER A 239 3.42 -4.56 4.03
CA SER A 239 3.90 -5.34 2.88
C SER A 239 4.56 -6.65 3.31
N LEU A 240 4.20 -7.73 2.63
CA LEU A 240 4.82 -9.05 2.79
C LEU A 240 5.93 -9.31 1.75
N SER A 241 6.41 -8.26 1.04
CA SER A 241 7.49 -8.39 0.06
C SER A 241 8.84 -8.74 0.68
N THR A 242 9.02 -8.44 1.97
CA THR A 242 10.18 -8.85 2.77
C THR A 242 9.78 -9.86 3.82
N GLU A 243 10.58 -10.91 4.04
CA GLU A 243 10.28 -11.93 5.06
C GLU A 243 10.47 -11.44 6.50
N TYR A 244 11.42 -10.54 6.73
CA TYR A 244 11.77 -10.04 8.06
C TYR A 244 12.03 -8.54 8.08
N VAL A 245 11.60 -7.88 9.15
CA VAL A 245 11.84 -6.47 9.46
C VAL A 245 12.50 -6.41 10.82
N MET A 246 13.75 -5.92 10.89
CA MET A 246 14.54 -5.90 12.14
C MET A 246 14.63 -7.25 12.87
N GLY A 247 14.47 -8.35 12.14
CA GLY A 247 14.56 -9.73 12.66
C GLY A 247 13.22 -10.31 13.06
N VAL A 248 12.16 -9.50 13.08
CA VAL A 248 10.79 -9.94 13.29
C VAL A 248 10.21 -10.38 11.95
N GLY A 249 9.57 -11.54 11.91
CA GLY A 249 8.90 -12.00 10.69
C GLY A 249 7.78 -11.02 10.30
N SER A 250 7.72 -10.62 9.03
CA SER A 250 6.70 -9.66 8.56
C SER A 250 5.28 -10.17 8.76
N LEU A 251 5.09 -11.50 8.78
CA LEU A 251 3.82 -12.13 9.11
C LEU A 251 3.34 -11.81 10.53
N VAL A 252 4.24 -11.63 11.50
CA VAL A 252 3.89 -11.24 12.87
C VAL A 252 3.41 -9.80 12.91
N LEU A 253 4.05 -8.91 12.14
CA LEU A 253 3.63 -7.51 12.04
C LEU A 253 2.29 -7.39 11.31
N ALA A 254 2.10 -8.15 10.22
CA ALA A 254 0.84 -8.23 9.49
C ALA A 254 -0.29 -8.81 10.35
N PHE A 255 0.01 -9.82 11.18
CA PHE A 255 -0.95 -10.34 12.14
C PHE A 255 -1.50 -9.23 13.03
N PHE A 256 -0.62 -8.44 13.66
CA PHE A 256 -1.06 -7.32 14.50
C PHE A 256 -1.81 -6.25 13.72
N ALA A 257 -1.29 -5.84 12.56
CA ALA A 257 -1.93 -4.81 11.74
C ALA A 257 -3.36 -5.21 11.29
N SER A 258 -3.60 -6.49 10.97
CA SER A 258 -4.89 -6.97 10.49
C SER A 258 -5.86 -7.40 11.59
N HIS A 259 -5.40 -8.03 12.67
CA HIS A 259 -6.31 -8.59 13.69
C HIS A 259 -6.67 -7.58 14.78
N LEU A 260 -5.80 -6.59 15.04
CA LEU A 260 -6.09 -5.57 16.03
C LEU A 260 -7.33 -4.71 15.69
N PRO A 261 -7.55 -4.21 14.45
CA PRO A 261 -8.79 -3.51 14.12
C PRO A 261 -10.02 -4.40 14.32
N GLU A 262 -9.95 -5.66 13.89
CA GLU A 262 -11.06 -6.61 14.08
C GLU A 262 -11.35 -6.91 15.54
N PHE A 263 -10.33 -7.00 16.38
CA PHE A 263 -10.49 -7.27 17.81
C PHE A 263 -11.12 -6.08 18.56
N LEU A 264 -10.78 -4.85 18.17
CA LEU A 264 -11.18 -3.63 18.86
C LEU A 264 -12.48 -3.00 18.32
N PHE A 265 -12.87 -3.28 17.08
CA PHE A 265 -13.98 -2.63 16.40
C PHE A 265 -14.90 -3.62 15.66
N ASP A 266 -16.19 -3.29 15.59
CA ASP A 266 -17.08 -3.81 14.55
C ASP A 266 -16.93 -2.94 13.30
N ARG A 267 -16.67 -3.60 12.17
CA ARG A 267 -16.24 -3.00 10.89
C ARG A 267 -17.29 -3.20 9.79
N ASP A 268 -18.58 -3.20 10.17
CA ASP A 268 -19.69 -3.40 9.22
C ASP A 268 -19.75 -2.27 8.18
N GLU A 269 -19.29 -1.07 8.55
CA GLU A 269 -19.17 0.08 7.67
C GLU A 269 -17.78 0.18 7.05
N VAL A 270 -17.72 0.65 5.80
CA VAL A 270 -16.45 0.80 5.05
C VAL A 270 -15.59 1.92 5.61
N ASP A 271 -16.19 3.01 6.09
CA ASP A 271 -15.45 4.16 6.62
C ASP A 271 -15.00 3.89 8.08
N PRO A 272 -13.68 3.97 8.38
CA PRO A 272 -13.19 3.79 9.75
C PRO A 272 -13.74 4.81 10.75
N ALA A 273 -14.24 5.96 10.29
CA ALA A 273 -14.89 6.94 11.16
C ALA A 273 -16.21 6.44 11.76
N ASP A 274 -16.85 5.47 11.12
CA ASP A 274 -18.14 4.91 11.51
C ASP A 274 -18.01 3.55 12.25
N TRP A 275 -16.78 3.06 12.45
CA TRP A 275 -16.54 1.81 13.18
C TRP A 275 -16.96 1.91 14.66
N THR A 276 -17.64 0.87 15.15
CA THR A 276 -18.14 0.87 16.53
C THR A 276 -17.19 0.12 17.47
N PRO A 277 -16.80 0.70 18.62
CA PRO A 277 -15.94 0.03 19.60
C PRO A 277 -16.55 -1.26 20.17
N LYS A 278 -15.78 -2.34 20.13
CA LYS A 278 -16.07 -3.59 20.84
C LYS A 278 -15.75 -3.46 22.32
N GLU A 279 -16.19 -4.46 23.09
CA GLU A 279 -15.98 -4.51 24.55
C GLU A 279 -14.51 -4.40 24.97
N PRO A 280 -13.53 -5.05 24.30
CA PRO A 280 -12.12 -4.92 24.68
C PRO A 280 -11.61 -3.47 24.59
N LEU A 281 -12.02 -2.73 23.56
CA LEU A 281 -11.66 -1.31 23.43
C LEU A 281 -12.33 -0.46 24.50
N LYS A 282 -13.62 -0.71 24.82
CA LYS A 282 -14.32 0.01 25.89
C LYS A 282 -13.62 -0.15 27.24
N VAL A 283 -13.20 -1.37 27.57
CA VAL A 283 -12.44 -1.66 28.79
C VAL A 283 -11.13 -0.87 28.82
N LEU A 284 -10.40 -0.79 27.70
CA LEU A 284 -9.17 -0.01 27.61
C LEU A 284 -9.39 1.50 27.77
N LEU A 285 -10.48 2.03 27.21
CA LEU A 285 -10.83 3.45 27.29
C LEU A 285 -11.33 3.87 28.68
N ASP A 286 -11.85 2.92 29.46
CA ASP A 286 -12.33 3.15 30.82
C ASP A 286 -11.20 3.11 31.88
N LEU A 287 -9.97 2.77 31.48
CA LEU A 287 -8.82 2.83 32.37
C LEU A 287 -8.45 4.29 32.70
N ASP A 288 -8.17 4.56 33.96
CA ASP A 288 -7.64 5.86 34.40
C ASP A 288 -6.11 5.93 34.21
N GLU A 289 -5.40 4.81 34.38
CA GLU A 289 -3.94 4.67 34.27
C GLU A 289 -3.56 3.29 33.68
N ALA A 290 -2.27 3.06 33.43
CA ALA A 290 -1.73 1.77 32.96
C ALA A 290 -2.22 1.26 31.58
N HIS A 291 -2.70 2.17 30.72
CA HIS A 291 -3.10 1.87 29.34
C HIS A 291 -2.04 1.06 28.57
N GLU A 292 -0.76 1.40 28.72
CA GLU A 292 0.34 0.73 28.01
C GLU A 292 0.51 -0.73 28.44
N GLN A 293 0.52 -1.02 29.75
CA GLN A 293 0.58 -2.40 30.24
C GLN A 293 -0.66 -3.22 29.85
N ALA A 294 -1.86 -2.64 29.95
CA ALA A 294 -3.09 -3.31 29.58
C ALA A 294 -3.14 -3.64 28.08
N PHE A 295 -2.76 -2.67 27.24
CA PHE A 295 -2.71 -2.84 25.80
C PHE A 295 -1.67 -3.89 25.39
N ARG A 296 -0.48 -3.85 26.01
CA ARG A 296 0.56 -4.86 25.79
C ARG A 296 0.10 -6.27 26.17
N PHE A 297 -0.54 -6.43 27.33
CA PHE A 297 -1.05 -7.72 27.77
C PHE A 297 -2.09 -8.28 26.79
N MET A 298 -3.04 -7.45 26.36
CA MET A 298 -4.04 -7.82 25.36
C MET A 298 -3.40 -8.25 24.03
N MET A 299 -2.43 -7.50 23.52
CA MET A 299 -1.74 -7.84 22.26
C MET A 299 -1.01 -9.18 22.36
N GLN A 300 -0.38 -9.46 23.51
CA GLN A 300 0.31 -10.73 23.76
C GLN A 300 -0.69 -11.89 23.91
N GLU A 301 -1.81 -11.69 24.60
CA GLU A 301 -2.87 -12.71 24.68
C GLU A 301 -3.48 -13.01 23.31
N MET A 302 -3.73 -11.98 22.49
CA MET A 302 -4.23 -12.14 21.12
C MET A 302 -3.27 -12.97 20.28
N PHE A 303 -1.97 -12.70 20.38
CA PHE A 303 -0.94 -13.49 19.69
C PHE A 303 -0.88 -14.94 20.18
N ASN A 304 -0.85 -15.16 21.50
CA ASN A 304 -0.72 -16.50 22.07
C ASN A 304 -1.92 -17.40 21.77
N LYS A 305 -3.15 -16.88 21.87
CA LYS A 305 -4.36 -17.66 21.54
C LYS A 305 -4.34 -18.20 20.12
N MET A 306 -3.81 -17.41 19.19
CA MET A 306 -3.67 -17.83 17.80
C MET A 306 -2.50 -18.81 17.62
N ALA A 307 -1.35 -18.55 18.26
CA ALA A 307 -0.16 -19.40 18.16
C ALA A 307 -0.38 -20.80 18.75
N ASP A 308 -1.14 -20.90 19.83
CA ASP A 308 -1.50 -22.15 20.49
C ASP A 308 -2.65 -22.88 19.77
N GLY A 309 -3.34 -22.20 18.85
CA GLY A 309 -4.59 -22.64 18.21
C GLY A 309 -5.71 -22.75 19.24
N ASP A 310 -6.91 -22.25 18.92
CA ASP A 310 -8.10 -22.51 19.74
C ASP A 310 -8.28 -24.03 19.89
N SER A 311 -7.76 -24.57 20.99
CA SER A 311 -7.99 -25.92 21.49
C SER A 311 -9.19 -25.95 22.44
N ASP A 312 -10.15 -25.05 22.18
CA ASP A 312 -11.50 -25.09 22.74
C ASP A 312 -12.47 -25.58 21.65
N GLU A 313 -12.24 -26.81 21.18
CA GLU A 313 -13.32 -27.68 20.69
C GLU A 313 -14.22 -28.03 21.88
N ASP A 314 -15.14 -27.14 22.24
CA ASP A 314 -16.30 -27.47 23.07
C ASP A 314 -17.53 -26.79 22.46
N GLY A 315 -18.15 -27.47 21.49
CA GLY A 315 -19.38 -27.02 20.86
C GLY A 315 -19.85 -27.97 19.77
N ASP A 316 -20.52 -29.04 20.19
CA ASP A 316 -21.36 -29.94 19.38
C ASP A 316 -21.91 -29.30 18.09
N ASP A 317 -21.57 -29.87 16.94
CA ASP A 317 -22.52 -29.93 15.83
C ASP A 317 -22.37 -31.26 15.09
N VAL A 318 -23.24 -32.16 15.54
CA VAL A 318 -23.70 -33.36 14.85
C VAL A 318 -24.17 -32.95 13.45
N TYR A 319 -23.42 -33.34 12.42
CA TYR A 319 -23.98 -33.52 11.09
C TYR A 319 -23.77 -34.96 10.65
N ASP A 320 -24.83 -35.71 10.92
CA ASP A 320 -25.29 -36.96 10.32
C ASP A 320 -24.47 -37.43 9.10
N ASP A 321 -23.74 -38.51 9.32
CA ASP A 321 -23.84 -39.77 8.59
C ASP A 321 -24.86 -39.75 7.43
N TRP A 322 -24.40 -39.40 6.23
CA TRP A 322 -25.05 -39.83 5.00
C TRP A 322 -24.20 -40.94 4.41
N ASP A 323 -24.54 -42.16 4.84
CA ASP A 323 -24.47 -43.37 4.02
C ASP A 323 -24.76 -43.03 2.55
N ASN A 324 -23.76 -43.23 1.71
CA ASN A 324 -23.99 -43.79 0.40
C ASN A 324 -22.73 -44.59 -0.01
N ASP A 325 -22.62 -45.78 0.58
CA ASP A 325 -22.03 -46.93 -0.10
C ASP A 325 -22.71 -47.09 -1.46
N ASP A 326 -21.91 -47.19 -2.53
CA ASP A 326 -21.98 -48.31 -3.47
C ASP A 326 -20.93 -48.15 -4.59
N ASP A 327 -20.05 -49.15 -4.62
CA ASP A 327 -19.52 -49.88 -5.78
C ASP A 327 -18.37 -49.30 -6.63
N ASP A 328 -17.18 -49.85 -6.37
CA ASP A 328 -16.36 -50.68 -7.28
C ASP A 328 -16.37 -50.32 -8.78
N ASP A 329 -15.21 -49.92 -9.32
CA ASP A 329 -14.32 -50.84 -10.06
C ASP A 329 -13.16 -50.08 -10.75
N ASP A 330 -12.01 -50.76 -10.76
CA ASP A 330 -10.85 -50.51 -11.60
C ASP A 330 -11.22 -50.25 -13.08
N ASP A 331 -10.56 -49.27 -13.71
CA ASP A 331 -9.74 -49.55 -14.91
C ASP A 331 -9.12 -48.26 -15.47
N ASP A 332 -7.79 -48.34 -15.65
CA ASP A 332 -7.01 -47.80 -16.77
C ASP A 332 -7.43 -46.45 -17.39
N ILE A 333 -6.55 -45.45 -17.26
CA ILE A 333 -5.85 -44.88 -18.43
C ILE A 333 -4.65 -44.06 -17.94
N VAL A 334 -3.48 -44.64 -18.19
CA VAL A 334 -2.20 -43.98 -18.42
C VAL A 334 -2.28 -43.21 -19.74
N MET A 335 -2.02 -41.89 -19.75
CA MET A 335 -1.48 -41.14 -20.90
C MET A 335 -0.97 -39.77 -20.36
N SER A 336 0.32 -39.64 -20.09
CA SER A 336 1.37 -39.13 -21.00
C SER A 336 1.56 -37.62 -20.91
N ASP A 337 2.57 -37.28 -20.12
CA ASP A 337 3.47 -36.13 -20.24
C ASP A 337 4.07 -36.02 -21.65
N GLU A 338 4.02 -34.81 -22.23
CA GLU A 338 4.87 -34.25 -23.31
C GLU A 338 4.41 -32.78 -23.46
N SER A 339 5.06 -31.81 -22.82
CA SER A 339 6.30 -31.12 -23.22
C SER A 339 6.22 -30.32 -24.54
N GLU A 340 6.54 -29.02 -24.39
CA GLU A 340 7.20 -28.09 -25.33
C GLU A 340 6.38 -27.11 -26.20
N ASP A 341 6.75 -25.83 -25.98
CA ASP A 341 6.98 -24.72 -26.92
C ASP A 341 5.81 -24.03 -27.63
N TYR A 342 5.53 -22.76 -27.26
CA TYR A 342 6.01 -21.54 -27.95
C TYR A 342 5.64 -20.25 -27.18
#